data_AF-A0A966N511-F1
#
_entry.id   AF-A0A966N511-F1
#
_cell.length_a   1.000
_cell.length_b   1.000
_cell.length_c   1.000
_cell.angle_alpha   90.00
_cell.angle_beta   90.00
_cell.angle_gamma   90.00
#
_symmetry.space_group_name_H-M   'P 1'
#
loop_
_entity.id
_entity.type
_entity.pdbx_description
1 polymer ?
#
loop_
_entity_poly.entity_id
_entity_poly.type
_entity_poly.pdbx_seq_one_letter_code
_entity_poly.pdbx_strand_id
1 'polypeptide(L)'
;KLVELLDEAVQRADASIREKNPELDQAVREKVARQIGIGAVKYADLANDRVKDYVFDWERMLSFDGNTAPYLQYAHARICSIFRRADETRASVRGVAPVVEHPAERALALALLQFDSAVHDALDRFSPHRLCTYLYDLASTYTSFYEHCPVLKVEGELRTSRLALCDLTARVLERGLGMLGIGAPEQM
;
A
#
# COMPACT_ATOMS: atom_id res chain seq x y z
N LYS A 1 -19.67 -20.19 9.09
CA LYS A 1 -19.28 -19.08 10.00
C LYS A 1 -18.01 -18.35 9.54
N LEU A 2 -16.79 -18.90 9.66
CA LEU A 2 -15.58 -18.19 9.14
C LEU A 2 -15.48 -18.23 7.62
N VAL A 3 -15.75 -19.38 6.99
CA VAL A 3 -15.69 -19.52 5.52
C VAL A 3 -16.62 -18.51 4.85
N GLU A 4 -17.87 -18.42 5.29
CA GLU A 4 -18.86 -17.44 4.79
C GLU A 4 -18.38 -16.00 4.94
N LEU A 5 -17.76 -15.64 6.06
CA LEU A 5 -17.18 -14.31 6.26
C LEU A 5 -16.09 -14.01 5.21
N LEU A 6 -15.18 -14.95 4.98
CA LEU A 6 -14.10 -14.76 4.03
C LEU A 6 -14.63 -14.70 2.59
N ASP A 7 -15.61 -15.53 2.25
CA ASP A 7 -16.25 -15.50 0.93
C ASP A 7 -16.97 -14.18 0.70
N GLU A 8 -17.70 -13.67 1.69
CA GLU A 8 -18.38 -12.37 1.62
C GLU A 8 -17.38 -11.21 1.45
N ALA A 9 -16.25 -11.24 2.17
CA ALA A 9 -15.20 -10.24 2.03
C ALA A 9 -14.65 -10.17 0.60
N VAL A 10 -14.41 -11.34 -0.02
CA VAL A 10 -13.92 -11.42 -1.41
C VAL A 10 -14.97 -10.98 -2.41
N GLN A 11 -16.24 -11.36 -2.22
CA GLN A 11 -17.34 -10.95 -3.10
C GLN A 11 -17.55 -9.43 -3.08
N ARG A 12 -17.52 -8.80 -1.90
CA ARG A 12 -17.63 -7.35 -1.77
C ARG A 12 -16.44 -6.64 -2.41
N ALA A 13 -15.22 -7.16 -2.22
CA ALA A 13 -14.03 -6.63 -2.87
C ALA A 13 -14.10 -6.73 -4.41
N ASP A 14 -14.54 -7.88 -4.96
CA ASP A 14 -14.75 -8.04 -6.42
C ASP A 14 -15.73 -7.01 -6.96
N ALA A 15 -16.86 -6.80 -6.27
CA ALA A 15 -17.85 -5.80 -6.66
C ALA A 15 -17.24 -4.39 -6.71
N SER A 16 -16.47 -4.00 -5.70
CA SER A 16 -15.80 -2.68 -5.67
C SER A 16 -14.72 -2.53 -6.76
N ILE A 17 -13.95 -3.59 -7.07
CA ILE A 17 -12.97 -3.55 -8.17
C ILE A 17 -13.70 -3.40 -9.50
N ARG A 18 -14.77 -4.17 -9.73
CA ARG A 18 -15.52 -4.13 -11.00
C ARG A 18 -16.12 -2.75 -11.27
N GLU A 19 -16.53 -2.04 -10.22
CA GLU A 19 -17.01 -0.66 -10.34
C GLU A 19 -15.89 0.32 -10.70
N LYS A 20 -14.70 0.19 -10.08
CA LYS A 20 -13.58 1.12 -10.26
C LYS A 20 -12.74 0.84 -11.51
N ASN A 21 -12.63 -0.42 -11.92
CA ASN A 21 -11.79 -0.88 -13.03
C ASN A 21 -12.51 -1.98 -13.83
N PRO A 22 -13.53 -1.62 -14.63
CA PRO A 22 -14.38 -2.58 -15.32
C PRO A 22 -13.65 -3.36 -16.44
N GLU A 23 -12.52 -2.84 -16.91
CA GLU A 23 -11.71 -3.43 -18.00
C GLU A 23 -10.64 -4.41 -17.49
N LEU A 24 -10.52 -4.60 -16.18
CA LEU A 24 -9.55 -5.52 -15.60
C LEU A 24 -9.89 -6.97 -15.99
N ASP A 25 -8.88 -7.69 -16.51
CA ASP A 25 -9.00 -9.11 -16.87
C ASP A 25 -9.59 -9.93 -15.71
N GLN A 26 -10.48 -10.87 -16.03
CA GLN A 26 -11.23 -11.62 -15.02
C GLN A 26 -10.31 -12.40 -14.08
N ALA A 27 -9.29 -13.09 -14.60
CA ALA A 27 -8.39 -13.88 -13.76
C ALA A 27 -7.53 -12.97 -12.86
N VAL A 28 -7.11 -11.81 -13.37
CA VAL A 28 -6.44 -10.79 -12.55
C VAL A 28 -7.39 -10.25 -11.48
N ARG A 29 -8.63 -9.91 -11.84
CA ARG A 29 -9.65 -9.38 -10.93
C ARG A 29 -9.93 -10.33 -9.78
N GLU A 30 -10.17 -11.61 -10.04
CA GLU A 30 -10.43 -12.62 -9.01
C GLU A 30 -9.25 -12.73 -8.02
N LYS A 31 -8.01 -12.70 -8.52
CA LYS A 31 -6.82 -12.70 -7.68
C LYS A 31 -6.74 -11.44 -6.81
N VAL A 32 -6.97 -10.27 -7.39
CA VAL A 32 -6.93 -8.98 -6.67
C VAL A 32 -8.06 -8.90 -5.64
N ALA A 33 -9.28 -9.29 -6.00
CA ALA A 33 -10.43 -9.36 -5.08
C ALA A 33 -10.13 -10.22 -3.86
N ARG A 34 -9.49 -11.38 -4.07
CA ARG A 34 -9.05 -12.23 -2.96
C ARG A 34 -7.99 -11.55 -2.09
N GLN A 35 -7.00 -10.87 -2.69
CA GLN A 35 -5.98 -10.15 -1.92
C GLN A 35 -6.58 -9.00 -1.11
N ILE A 36 -7.55 -8.26 -1.68
CA ILE A 36 -8.23 -7.15 -1.00
C ILE A 36 -9.14 -7.68 0.11
N GLY A 37 -10.07 -8.59 -0.20
CA GLY A 37 -11.05 -9.07 0.77
C GLY A 37 -10.40 -9.74 1.98
N ILE A 38 -9.45 -10.65 1.77
CA ILE A 38 -8.72 -11.28 2.86
C ILE A 38 -7.81 -10.28 3.58
N GLY A 39 -7.20 -9.35 2.83
CA GLY A 39 -6.37 -8.28 3.38
C GLY A 39 -7.15 -7.37 4.33
N ALA A 40 -8.37 -6.98 3.93
CA ALA A 40 -9.28 -6.17 4.73
C ALA A 40 -9.64 -6.85 6.05
N VAL A 41 -9.98 -8.15 6.03
CA VAL A 41 -10.27 -8.92 7.26
C VAL A 41 -9.07 -8.93 8.21
N LYS A 42 -7.87 -9.24 7.69
CA LYS A 42 -6.65 -9.26 8.51
C LYS A 42 -6.30 -7.89 9.07
N TYR A 43 -6.35 -6.87 8.23
CA TYR A 43 -5.93 -5.52 8.60
C TYR A 43 -6.90 -4.87 9.58
N ALA A 44 -8.20 -5.12 9.43
CA ALA A 44 -9.21 -4.60 10.35
C ALA A 44 -8.99 -5.10 11.78
N ASP A 45 -8.48 -6.31 11.96
CA ASP A 45 -8.07 -6.81 13.27
C ASP A 45 -6.71 -6.19 13.67
N LEU A 46 -5.67 -6.41 12.84
CA LEU A 46 -4.28 -6.04 13.14
C LEU A 46 -4.05 -4.54 13.39
N ALA A 47 -4.84 -3.66 12.77
CA ALA A 47 -4.68 -2.21 12.89
C ALA A 47 -5.27 -1.63 14.18
N ASN A 48 -6.02 -2.41 14.95
CA ASN A 48 -6.51 -2.02 16.26
C ASN A 48 -5.56 -2.50 17.37
N ASP A 49 -5.49 -1.74 18.45
CA ASP A 49 -4.80 -2.22 19.65
C ASP A 49 -5.56 -3.43 20.21
N ARG A 50 -4.85 -4.55 20.42
CA ARG A 50 -5.40 -5.83 20.89
C ARG A 50 -6.10 -5.75 22.25
N VAL A 51 -5.89 -4.68 23.02
CA VAL A 51 -6.55 -4.45 24.32
C VAL A 51 -7.93 -3.80 24.14
N LYS A 52 -8.22 -3.19 22.98
CA LYS A 52 -9.49 -2.50 22.72
C LYS A 52 -10.50 -3.46 22.10
N ASP A 53 -11.78 -3.20 22.36
CA ASP A 53 -12.87 -3.90 21.68
C ASP A 53 -12.85 -3.59 20.18
N TYR A 54 -13.11 -4.63 19.39
CA TYR A 54 -13.20 -4.54 17.94
C TYR A 54 -14.67 -4.61 17.50
N VAL A 55 -15.11 -3.56 16.80
CA VAL A 55 -16.42 -3.53 16.15
C VAL A 55 -16.22 -3.86 14.67
N PHE A 56 -16.76 -5.01 14.27
CA PHE A 56 -16.74 -5.46 12.88
C PHE A 56 -17.64 -4.58 12.01
N ASP A 57 -17.10 -4.06 10.90
CA ASP A 57 -17.80 -3.17 9.98
C ASP A 57 -17.27 -3.36 8.55
N TRP A 58 -18.13 -3.84 7.66
CA TRP A 58 -17.81 -4.12 6.26
C TRP A 58 -17.42 -2.87 5.47
N GLU A 59 -18.15 -1.78 5.66
CA GLU A 59 -17.97 -0.55 4.89
C GLU A 59 -16.63 0.08 5.25
N ARG A 60 -16.33 0.15 6.55
CA ARG A 60 -15.06 0.68 7.05
C ARG A 60 -13.87 -0.17 6.60
N MET A 61 -13.92 -1.49 6.72
CA MET A 61 -12.74 -2.33 6.44
C MET A 61 -12.41 -2.47 4.96
N LEU A 62 -13.42 -2.36 4.07
CA LEU A 62 -13.26 -2.42 2.62
C LEU A 62 -13.13 -1.03 1.97
N SER A 63 -13.19 0.04 2.77
CA SER A 63 -12.99 1.42 2.30
C SER A 63 -11.62 1.60 1.66
N PHE A 64 -11.60 2.34 0.54
CA PHE A 64 -10.37 2.80 -0.12
C PHE A 64 -9.81 4.09 0.49
N ASP A 65 -10.47 4.60 1.54
CA ASP A 65 -10.07 5.78 2.30
C ASP A 65 -9.84 5.41 3.77
N GLY A 66 -8.90 6.11 4.41
CA GLY A 66 -8.54 5.91 5.80
C GLY A 66 -7.56 4.76 6.04
N ASN A 67 -7.39 4.38 7.30
CA ASN A 67 -6.41 3.37 7.73
C ASN A 67 -6.95 1.95 7.49
N THR A 68 -6.88 1.48 6.23
CA THR A 68 -7.42 0.20 5.77
C THR A 68 -6.43 -0.54 4.86
N ALA A 69 -6.58 -1.86 4.71
CA ALA A 69 -5.78 -2.63 3.74
C ALA A 69 -6.01 -2.19 2.28
N PRO A 70 -7.26 -1.99 1.79
CA PRO A 70 -7.49 -1.52 0.43
C PRO A 70 -6.78 -0.19 0.13
N TYR A 71 -6.71 0.75 1.08
CA TYR A 71 -5.96 2.00 0.93
C TYR A 71 -4.46 1.75 0.68
N LEU A 72 -3.83 0.91 1.51
CA LEU A 72 -2.40 0.56 1.36
C LEU A 72 -2.12 -0.21 0.06
N GLN A 73 -3.00 -1.15 -0.28
CA GLN A 73 -2.90 -1.94 -1.51
C GLN A 73 -3.05 -1.05 -2.74
N TYR A 74 -3.96 -0.08 -2.69
CA TYR A 74 -4.14 0.89 -3.77
C TYR A 74 -2.91 1.78 -3.94
N ALA A 75 -2.29 2.25 -2.85
CA ALA A 75 -1.03 2.99 -2.91
C ALA A 75 0.08 2.18 -3.62
N HIS A 76 0.22 0.89 -3.28
CA HIS A 76 1.16 -0.01 -3.95
C HIS A 76 0.83 -0.21 -5.44
N ALA A 77 -0.42 -0.54 -5.78
CA ALA A 77 -0.86 -0.74 -7.16
C ALA A 77 -0.69 0.51 -8.02
N ARG A 78 -0.91 1.70 -7.45
CA ARG A 78 -0.68 2.99 -8.09
C ARG A 78 0.78 3.19 -8.44
N ILE A 79 1.71 2.84 -7.54
CA ILE A 79 3.15 2.89 -7.83
C ILE A 79 3.48 1.95 -8.99
N CYS A 80 3.03 0.70 -8.94
CA CYS A 80 3.24 -0.26 -10.03
C CYS A 80 2.69 0.26 -11.38
N SER A 81 1.56 0.98 -11.35
CA SER A 81 1.00 1.63 -12.54
C SER A 81 1.87 2.76 -13.10
N ILE A 82 2.53 3.55 -12.24
CA ILE A 82 3.48 4.58 -12.67
C ILE A 82 4.60 3.96 -13.50
N PHE A 83 5.17 2.84 -13.05
CA PHE A 83 6.22 2.13 -13.78
C PHE A 83 5.74 1.56 -15.11
N ARG A 84 4.53 0.98 -15.16
CA ARG A 84 3.92 0.55 -16.44
C ARG A 84 3.74 1.70 -17.42
N ARG A 85 3.28 2.86 -16.94
CA ARG A 85 3.10 4.07 -17.76
C ARG A 85 4.42 4.72 -18.16
N ALA A 86 5.46 4.52 -17.37
CA ALA A 86 6.82 4.96 -17.66
C ALA A 86 7.53 4.09 -18.70
N ASP A 87 6.95 2.95 -19.07
CA ASP A 87 7.61 1.87 -19.82
C ASP A 87 8.94 1.44 -19.19
N GLU A 88 8.94 1.36 -17.84
CA GLU A 88 10.12 1.01 -17.06
C GLU A 88 9.83 -0.10 -16.06
N THR A 89 10.85 -0.89 -15.75
CA THR A 89 10.75 -1.88 -14.67
C THR A 89 11.09 -1.23 -13.34
N ARG A 90 10.43 -1.63 -12.25
CA ARG A 90 10.80 -1.19 -10.88
C ARG A 90 12.28 -1.40 -10.56
N ALA A 91 12.89 -2.44 -11.14
CA ALA A 91 14.28 -2.79 -10.92
C ALA A 91 15.27 -1.82 -11.60
N SER A 92 14.87 -1.07 -12.65
CA SER A 92 15.77 -0.17 -13.40
C SER A 92 16.37 0.93 -12.53
N VAL A 93 15.67 1.33 -11.47
CA VAL A 93 16.06 2.43 -10.58
C VAL A 93 16.63 1.94 -9.24
N ARG A 94 16.82 0.64 -9.06
CA ARG A 94 17.43 0.10 -7.84
C ARG A 94 18.92 0.43 -7.84
N GLY A 95 19.38 1.13 -6.80
CA GLY A 95 20.76 1.60 -6.68
C GLY A 95 20.95 3.06 -7.07
N VAL A 96 19.91 3.71 -7.61
CA VAL A 96 19.89 5.17 -7.76
C VAL A 96 19.74 5.79 -6.38
N ALA A 97 20.68 6.66 -6.00
CA ALA A 97 20.53 7.51 -4.84
C ALA A 97 19.60 8.68 -5.22
N PRO A 98 18.41 8.82 -4.59
CA PRO A 98 17.50 9.90 -4.92
C PRO A 98 18.08 11.24 -4.49
N VAL A 99 18.00 12.21 -5.39
CA VAL A 99 18.23 13.64 -5.11
C VAL A 99 16.95 14.18 -4.45
N VAL A 100 17.10 14.76 -3.26
CA VAL A 100 15.99 15.26 -2.44
C VAL A 100 16.08 16.78 -2.38
N GLU A 101 15.16 17.46 -3.06
CA GLU A 101 15.14 18.93 -3.14
C GLU A 101 13.83 19.51 -2.60
N HIS A 102 12.71 18.84 -2.87
CA HIS A 102 11.39 19.28 -2.45
C HIS A 102 11.07 18.81 -1.01
N PRO A 103 10.37 19.62 -0.19
CA PRO A 103 9.96 19.21 1.16
C PRO A 103 9.18 17.87 1.21
N ALA A 104 8.36 17.59 0.20
CA ALA A 104 7.61 16.34 0.10
C ALA A 104 8.51 15.12 -0.25
N GLU A 105 9.56 15.31 -1.07
CA GLU A 105 10.58 14.28 -1.30
C GLU A 105 11.32 13.97 0.02
N ARG A 106 11.67 15.01 0.78
CA ARG A 106 12.33 14.87 2.08
C ARG A 106 11.44 14.15 3.10
N ALA A 107 10.17 14.51 3.17
CA ALA A 107 9.21 13.86 4.07
C ALA A 107 9.10 12.36 3.75
N LEU A 108 8.95 12.00 2.47
CA LEU A 108 8.89 10.60 2.05
C LEU A 108 10.20 9.85 2.34
N ALA A 109 11.35 10.44 2.03
CA ALA A 109 12.65 9.83 2.30
C ALA A 109 12.84 9.54 3.80
N LEU A 110 12.47 10.48 4.67
CA LEU A 110 12.53 10.29 6.12
C LEU A 110 11.57 9.21 6.61
N ALA A 111 10.34 9.17 6.08
CA ALA A 111 9.37 8.12 6.41
C ALA A 111 9.90 6.73 6.01
N LEU A 112 10.49 6.59 4.83
CA LEU A 112 11.07 5.33 4.36
C LEU A 112 12.24 4.85 5.25
N LEU A 113 13.05 5.78 5.74
CA LEU A 113 14.16 5.47 6.66
C LEU A 113 13.69 5.02 8.05
N GLN A 114 12.43 5.24 8.42
CA GLN A 114 11.87 4.81 9.71
C GLN A 114 11.34 3.37 9.69
N PHE A 115 11.36 2.69 8.55
CA PHE A 115 10.79 1.34 8.43
C PHE A 115 11.40 0.34 9.41
N ASP A 116 12.72 0.38 9.58
CA ASP A 116 13.44 -0.50 10.49
C ASP A 116 12.97 -0.31 11.93
N SER A 117 12.85 0.94 12.36
CA SER A 117 12.43 1.35 13.70
C SER A 117 10.98 0.97 13.95
N ALA A 118 10.10 1.15 12.95
CA ALA A 118 8.70 0.74 13.03
C ALA A 118 8.54 -0.79 13.18
N VAL A 119 9.36 -1.57 12.48
CA VAL A 119 9.38 -3.04 12.61
C VAL A 119 9.84 -3.45 14.02
N HIS A 120 10.93 -2.87 14.54
CA HIS A 120 11.40 -3.19 15.89
C HIS A 120 10.38 -2.79 16.97
N ASP A 121 9.77 -1.62 16.87
CA ASP A 121 8.76 -1.16 17.84
C ASP A 121 7.51 -2.06 17.84
N ALA A 122 7.10 -2.61 16.69
CA ALA A 122 6.03 -3.60 16.61
C ALA A 122 6.42 -4.94 17.26
N LEU A 123 7.68 -5.39 17.09
CA LEU A 123 8.20 -6.63 17.66
C LEU A 123 8.38 -6.55 19.18
N ASP A 124 9.07 -5.52 19.67
CA ASP A 124 9.40 -5.35 21.10
C ASP A 124 8.15 -5.27 21.98
N ARG A 125 7.04 -4.77 21.41
CA ARG A 125 5.77 -4.58 22.11
C ARG A 125 4.72 -5.63 21.77
N PHE A 126 5.03 -6.60 20.89
CA PHE A 126 4.08 -7.57 20.36
C PHE A 126 2.78 -6.89 19.91
N SER A 127 2.92 -5.86 19.08
CA SER A 127 1.86 -4.91 18.74
C SER A 127 1.87 -4.60 17.24
N PRO A 128 1.25 -5.47 16.41
CA PRO A 128 1.23 -5.32 14.95
C PRO A 128 0.55 -4.02 14.48
N HIS A 129 -0.38 -3.46 15.26
CA HIS A 129 -1.04 -2.18 14.94
C HIS A 129 -0.05 -1.03 14.74
N ARG A 130 1.12 -1.08 15.37
CA ARG A 130 2.18 -0.07 15.20
C ARG A 130 2.75 -0.11 13.79
N LEU A 131 2.95 -1.30 13.23
CA LEU A 131 3.35 -1.47 11.84
C LEU A 131 2.23 -1.02 10.89
N CYS A 132 0.97 -1.32 11.20
CA CYS A 132 -0.19 -0.81 10.44
C CYS A 132 -0.19 0.73 10.39
N THR A 133 -0.05 1.41 11.54
CA THR A 133 0.03 2.87 11.62
C THR A 133 1.19 3.41 10.77
N TYR A 134 2.39 2.84 10.89
CA TYR A 134 3.52 3.24 10.06
C TYR A 134 3.24 3.11 8.56
N LEU A 135 2.67 1.98 8.11
CA LEU A 135 2.37 1.77 6.69
C LEU A 135 1.32 2.75 6.17
N TYR A 136 0.33 3.09 6.99
CA TYR A 136 -0.68 4.10 6.69
C TYR A 136 -0.09 5.50 6.57
N ASP A 137 0.77 5.89 7.52
CA ASP A 137 1.46 7.17 7.49
C ASP A 137 2.39 7.28 6.28
N LEU A 138 3.08 6.18 5.93
CA LEU A 138 3.91 6.10 4.73
C LEU A 138 3.10 6.26 3.44
N ALA A 139 1.97 5.55 3.30
CA ALA A 139 1.09 5.66 2.14
C ALA A 139 0.47 7.07 2.02
N SER A 140 0.14 7.69 3.14
CA SER A 140 -0.35 9.07 3.20
C SER A 140 0.74 10.08 2.79
N THR A 141 1.96 9.89 3.29
CA THR A 141 3.14 10.69 2.91
C THR A 141 3.46 10.54 1.42
N TYR A 142 3.37 9.32 0.89
CA TYR A 142 3.54 9.07 -0.54
C TYR A 142 2.47 9.77 -1.39
N THR A 143 1.22 9.80 -0.94
CA THR A 143 0.14 10.52 -1.63
C THR A 143 0.47 12.01 -1.75
N SER A 144 0.92 12.63 -0.65
CA SER A 144 1.39 14.03 -0.67
C SER A 144 2.58 14.25 -1.60
N PHE A 145 3.59 13.35 -1.58
CA PHE A 145 4.70 13.39 -2.51
C PHE A 145 4.23 13.33 -3.98
N TYR A 146 3.34 12.40 -4.32
CA TYR A 146 2.85 12.24 -5.68
C TYR A 146 2.07 13.47 -6.18
N GLU A 147 1.34 14.15 -5.29
CA GLU A 147 0.61 15.38 -5.60
C GLU A 147 1.54 16.56 -5.88
N HIS A 148 2.60 16.73 -5.07
CA HIS A 148 3.47 17.91 -5.14
C HIS A 148 4.71 17.72 -6.02
N CYS A 149 5.10 16.47 -6.31
CA CYS A 149 6.33 16.14 -7.05
C CYS A 149 5.98 15.29 -8.29
N PRO A 150 5.70 15.93 -9.45
CA PRO A 150 5.34 15.20 -10.66
C PRO A 150 6.43 14.20 -11.06
N VAL A 151 6.06 12.92 -11.21
CA VAL A 151 7.01 11.85 -11.54
C VAL A 151 7.16 11.68 -13.05
N LEU A 152 6.05 11.52 -13.78
CA LEU A 152 6.06 11.25 -15.23
C LEU A 152 6.17 12.51 -16.10
N LYS A 153 6.04 13.70 -15.51
CA LYS A 153 6.06 14.98 -16.24
C LYS A 153 7.43 15.67 -16.22
N VAL A 154 8.42 15.07 -15.58
CA VAL A 154 9.81 15.54 -15.54
C VAL A 154 10.69 14.55 -16.28
N GLU A 155 11.90 14.96 -16.67
CA GLU A 155 12.82 14.12 -17.44
C GLU A 155 14.19 14.02 -16.75
N GLY A 156 15.08 13.22 -17.34
CA GLY A 156 16.47 13.07 -16.89
C GLY A 156 16.61 12.53 -15.48
N GLU A 157 17.66 12.96 -14.79
CA GLU A 157 18.04 12.48 -13.45
C GLU A 157 16.95 12.73 -12.41
N LEU A 158 16.18 13.81 -12.52
CA LEU A 158 15.08 14.10 -11.60
C LEU A 158 13.95 13.05 -11.72
N ARG A 159 13.62 12.62 -12.94
CA ARG A 159 12.65 11.54 -13.17
C ARG A 159 13.14 10.24 -12.54
N THR A 160 14.40 9.88 -12.80
CA THR A 160 15.02 8.67 -12.25
C THR A 160 15.09 8.71 -10.72
N SER A 161 15.43 9.86 -10.13
CA SER A 161 15.42 10.10 -8.68
C SER A 161 14.04 9.86 -8.06
N ARG A 162 12.99 10.46 -8.63
CA ARG A 162 11.61 10.30 -8.14
C ARG A 162 11.09 8.88 -8.32
N LEU A 163 11.44 8.22 -9.43
CA LEU A 163 11.13 6.80 -9.62
C LEU A 163 11.84 5.91 -8.58
N ALA A 164 13.06 6.24 -8.16
CA ALA A 164 13.74 5.51 -7.08
C ALA A 164 12.99 5.61 -5.74
N LEU A 165 12.46 6.79 -5.40
CA LEU A 165 11.58 6.96 -4.22
C LEU A 165 10.28 6.15 -4.36
N CYS A 166 9.68 6.13 -5.55
CA CYS A 166 8.49 5.30 -5.83
C CYS A 166 8.78 3.82 -5.64
N ASP A 167 9.83 3.27 -6.26
CA ASP A 167 10.20 1.84 -6.11
C ASP A 167 10.48 1.47 -4.65
N LEU A 168 11.24 2.31 -3.92
CA LEU A 168 11.52 2.06 -2.52
C LEU A 168 10.23 2.05 -1.68
N THR A 169 9.30 2.98 -1.95
CA THR A 169 7.97 3.00 -1.31
C THR A 169 7.19 1.73 -1.60
N ALA A 170 7.12 1.29 -2.85
CA ALA A 170 6.43 0.06 -3.20
C ALA A 170 7.05 -1.16 -2.48
N ARG A 171 8.38 -1.26 -2.41
CA ARG A 171 9.06 -2.36 -1.70
C ARG A 171 8.77 -2.35 -0.20
N VAL A 172 8.74 -1.17 0.43
CA VAL A 172 8.42 -1.06 1.86
C VAL A 172 6.97 -1.44 2.13
N LEU A 173 6.02 -0.95 1.33
CA LEU A 173 4.61 -1.34 1.44
C LEU A 173 4.41 -2.85 1.21
N GLU A 174 5.01 -3.40 0.15
CA GLU A 174 4.96 -4.82 -0.18
C GLU A 174 5.52 -5.67 0.97
N ARG A 175 6.66 -5.28 1.53
CA ARG A 175 7.31 -6.01 2.64
C ARG A 175 6.53 -5.88 3.94
N GLY A 176 6.05 -4.69 4.28
CA GLY A 176 5.26 -4.45 5.48
C GLY A 176 3.91 -5.18 5.45
N LEU A 177 3.19 -5.12 4.33
CA LEU A 177 1.97 -5.90 4.13
C LEU A 177 2.27 -7.41 4.20
N GLY A 178 3.37 -7.86 3.59
CA GLY A 178 3.82 -9.25 3.67
C GLY A 178 4.06 -9.73 5.11
N MET A 179 4.67 -8.90 5.96
CA MET A 179 4.85 -9.20 7.40
C MET A 179 3.52 -9.33 8.16
N LEU A 180 2.47 -8.63 7.71
CA LEU A 180 1.10 -8.74 8.22
C LEU A 180 0.31 -9.89 7.57
N GLY A 181 0.93 -10.64 6.65
CA GLY A 181 0.27 -11.71 5.89
C GLY A 181 -0.76 -11.20 4.87
N ILE A 182 -0.60 -9.97 4.38
CA ILE A 182 -1.48 -9.31 3.43
C ILE A 182 -0.77 -9.20 2.07
N GLY A 183 -1.48 -9.50 0.98
CA GLY A 183 -0.92 -9.38 -0.36
C GLY A 183 -0.91 -7.93 -0.86
N ALA A 184 0.10 -7.55 -1.63
CA ALA A 184 0.21 -6.24 -2.27
C ALA A 184 -0.05 -6.38 -3.79
N PRO A 185 -1.26 -6.11 -4.28
CA PRO A 185 -1.57 -6.23 -5.70
C PRO A 185 -0.81 -5.19 -6.53
N GLU A 186 -0.35 -5.57 -7.73
CA GLU A 186 0.33 -4.65 -8.66
C GLU A 186 -0.64 -3.89 -9.58
N GLN A 187 -1.91 -4.31 -9.62
CA GLN A 187 -3.00 -3.72 -10.39
C GLN A 187 -4.28 -3.80 -9.54
N MET A 188 -5.09 -2.74 -9.57
CA MET A 188 -6.39 -2.63 -8.90
C MET A 188 -7.33 -1.80 -9.76
#